data_AF-A0A1B0DQX5-F1
#
_entry.id   AF-A0A1B0DQX5-F1
#
_cell.length_a   1.000
_cell.length_b   1.000
_cell.length_c   1.000
_cell.angle_alpha   90.00
_cell.angle_beta   90.00
_cell.angle_gamma   90.00
#
_symmetry.space_group_name_H-M   'P 1'
#
loop_
_entity.id
_entity.type
_entity.pdbx_description
1 polymer ?
#
loop_
_entity_poly.entity_id
_entity_poly.type
_entity_poly.pdbx_seq_one_letter_code
_entity_poly.pdbx_strand_id
1 'polypeptide(L)'
;MNIRFPLKRQIPIVHETCVGWRDEFYKCPKNVLAQNICSRHDPFDVSLSRRALECIHHVFTHKVESEGKPVTNQKNSGRCWIFATLNTIRIHFMKHHNLDEFEFSQSFLFYWDKIERCNYFLNNIVDTANRGEEVDGRLVSYLLTDPTCDGGQWDMVVNLINKYGLMPKKCFPESFSAEASGKMNAVLKSKLRQYAKELRDLVKGSATDKEVKQKVQQQMKEIYNVVDYFAQFSLYEFFHFMSGSPNSSAVNILLNHIM
;
A
#
# COMPACT_ATOMS: atom_id res chain seq x y z
N MET A 1 31.72 0.45 -24.43
CA MET A 1 31.57 -0.72 -23.54
C MET A 1 31.00 -1.86 -24.37
N ASN A 2 31.84 -2.80 -24.83
CA ASN A 2 31.39 -3.90 -25.68
C ASN A 2 30.66 -4.94 -24.83
N ILE A 3 29.34 -4.87 -24.79
CA ILE A 3 28.52 -5.88 -24.11
C ILE A 3 28.46 -7.11 -25.02
N ARG A 4 29.35 -8.09 -24.79
CA ARG A 4 29.30 -9.40 -25.48
C ARG A 4 28.35 -10.32 -24.72
N PHE A 5 27.16 -10.53 -25.27
CA PHE A 5 26.26 -11.62 -24.84
C PHE A 5 26.66 -12.91 -25.58
N PRO A 6 26.92 -14.03 -24.89
CA PRO A 6 27.31 -15.28 -25.54
C PRO A 6 26.08 -16.03 -26.04
N LEU A 7 25.43 -15.51 -27.09
CA LEU A 7 24.36 -16.22 -27.78
C LEU A 7 24.89 -16.80 -29.10
N LYS A 8 24.84 -18.13 -29.25
CA LYS A 8 25.35 -18.86 -30.43
C LYS A 8 24.64 -18.50 -31.75
N ARG A 9 23.47 -17.84 -31.68
CA ARG A 9 22.74 -17.26 -32.81
C ARG A 9 22.18 -15.91 -32.39
N GLN A 10 22.98 -14.87 -32.55
CA GLN A 10 22.51 -13.50 -32.37
C GLN A 10 22.09 -12.94 -33.73
N ILE A 11 20.95 -12.25 -33.78
CA ILE A 11 20.57 -11.39 -34.90
C ILE A 11 20.93 -9.97 -34.46
N PRO A 12 22.14 -9.47 -34.79
CA PRO A 12 22.56 -8.15 -34.36
C PRO A 12 21.78 -7.07 -35.12
N ILE A 13 21.46 -5.97 -34.42
CA ILE A 13 21.02 -4.75 -35.09
C ILE A 13 22.26 -4.12 -35.71
N VAL A 14 22.34 -4.11 -37.03
CA VAL A 14 23.48 -3.52 -37.78
C VAL A 14 23.16 -2.09 -38.21
N HIS A 15 24.21 -1.30 -38.48
CA HIS A 15 24.09 0.11 -38.80
C HIS A 15 23.21 0.35 -40.04
N GLU A 16 23.35 -0.48 -41.06
CA GLU A 16 22.59 -0.42 -42.31
C GLU A 16 21.09 -0.57 -42.05
N THR A 17 20.71 -1.49 -41.15
CA THR A 17 19.32 -1.70 -40.73
C THR A 17 18.76 -0.46 -40.03
N CYS A 18 19.54 0.17 -39.14
CA CYS A 18 19.13 1.40 -38.45
C CYS A 18 18.95 2.58 -39.42
N VAL A 19 19.81 2.70 -40.44
CA VAL A 19 19.66 3.71 -41.50
C VAL A 19 18.37 3.48 -42.27
N GLY A 20 18.09 2.23 -42.68
CA GLY A 20 16.84 1.87 -43.34
C GLY A 20 15.59 2.22 -42.51
N TRP A 21 15.57 1.88 -41.23
CA TRP A 21 14.46 2.25 -40.33
C TRP A 21 14.31 3.75 -40.13
N ARG A 22 15.43 4.49 -40.08
CA ARG A 22 15.40 5.96 -39.99
C ARG A 22 14.78 6.56 -41.25
N ASP A 23 15.17 6.09 -42.42
CA ASP A 23 14.61 6.57 -43.69
C ASP A 23 13.11 6.26 -43.78
N GLU A 24 12.69 5.07 -43.39
CA GLU A 24 11.27 4.71 -43.28
C GLU A 24 10.51 5.58 -42.28
N PHE A 25 11.13 5.91 -41.13
CA PHE A 25 10.54 6.79 -40.13
C PHE A 25 10.23 8.17 -40.72
N TYR A 26 11.20 8.78 -41.41
CA TYR A 26 11.06 10.11 -42.00
C TYR A 26 10.18 10.16 -43.26
N LYS A 27 9.92 9.01 -43.90
CA LYS A 27 8.92 8.91 -44.99
C LYS A 27 7.48 9.10 -44.51
N CYS A 28 7.19 8.92 -43.22
CA CYS A 28 5.87 9.11 -42.65
C CYS A 28 5.73 10.50 -42.01
N PRO A 29 4.94 11.44 -42.58
CA PRO A 29 4.78 12.78 -42.01
C PRO A 29 4.21 12.77 -40.58
N LYS A 30 3.39 11.77 -40.23
CA LYS A 30 2.85 11.60 -38.87
C LYS A 30 3.94 11.31 -37.85
N ASN A 31 4.97 10.54 -38.23
CA ASN A 31 6.10 10.24 -37.35
C ASN A 31 6.93 11.50 -37.06
N VAL A 32 7.16 12.33 -38.09
CA VAL A 32 7.87 13.62 -37.95
C VAL A 32 7.08 14.58 -37.06
N LEU A 33 5.76 14.67 -37.27
CA LEU A 33 4.87 15.47 -36.41
C LEU A 33 4.95 15.02 -34.95
N ALA A 34 4.83 13.70 -34.71
CA ALA A 34 4.93 13.14 -33.37
C ALA A 34 6.32 13.39 -32.75
N GLN A 35 7.41 13.23 -33.51
CA GLN A 35 8.78 13.51 -33.04
C GLN A 35 8.94 14.97 -32.57
N ASN A 36 8.46 15.92 -33.34
CA ASN A 36 8.58 17.35 -33.02
C ASN A 36 7.81 17.73 -31.74
N ILE A 37 6.68 17.08 -31.49
CA ILE A 37 5.81 17.37 -30.35
C ILE A 37 6.32 16.62 -29.10
N CYS A 38 6.51 15.30 -29.20
CA CYS A 38 6.90 14.45 -28.08
C CYS A 38 8.34 14.71 -27.58
N SER A 39 9.17 15.42 -28.36
CA SER A 39 10.51 15.86 -27.89
C SER A 39 10.46 17.08 -26.99
N ARG A 40 9.31 17.75 -26.87
CA ARG A 40 9.13 19.00 -26.10
C ARG A 40 8.02 18.94 -25.05
N HIS A 41 7.11 17.98 -25.18
CA HIS A 41 5.91 17.84 -24.35
C HIS A 41 5.74 16.38 -23.90
N ASP A 42 4.92 16.17 -22.85
CA ASP A 42 4.51 14.83 -22.45
C ASP A 42 3.71 14.16 -23.59
N PRO A 43 4.13 12.97 -24.08
CA PRO A 43 3.44 12.25 -25.14
C PRO A 43 1.96 11.94 -24.84
N PHE A 44 1.58 11.78 -23.57
CA PHE A 44 0.21 11.50 -23.17
C PHE A 44 -0.68 12.75 -23.22
N ASP A 45 -0.15 13.91 -22.83
CA ASP A 45 -0.89 15.18 -22.91
C ASP A 45 -1.23 15.52 -24.37
N VAL A 46 -0.30 15.28 -25.29
CA VAL A 46 -0.45 15.63 -26.71
C VAL A 46 -1.21 14.57 -27.52
N SER A 47 -1.30 13.34 -27.01
CA SER A 47 -2.11 12.27 -27.62
C SER A 47 -3.57 12.28 -27.13
N LEU A 48 -3.91 13.17 -26.20
CA LEU A 48 -5.27 13.32 -25.68
C LEU A 48 -6.25 13.68 -26.81
N SER A 49 -7.24 12.82 -27.03
CA SER A 49 -8.26 13.04 -28.05
C SER A 49 -9.24 14.11 -27.60
N ARG A 50 -9.16 15.30 -28.20
CA ARG A 50 -10.10 16.38 -27.93
C ARG A 50 -11.55 15.96 -28.16
N ARG A 51 -11.82 15.18 -29.21
CA ARG A 51 -13.14 14.63 -29.51
C ARG A 51 -13.64 13.69 -28.40
N ALA A 52 -12.76 12.87 -27.84
CA ALA A 52 -13.14 11.99 -26.73
C ALA A 52 -13.51 12.81 -25.49
N LEU A 53 -12.74 13.84 -25.16
CA LEU A 53 -13.05 14.75 -24.05
C LEU A 53 -14.39 15.45 -24.22
N GLU A 54 -14.73 15.88 -25.43
CA GLU A 54 -16.00 16.54 -25.73
C GLU A 54 -17.22 15.63 -25.50
N CYS A 55 -17.04 14.30 -25.58
CA CYS A 55 -18.09 13.33 -25.33
C CYS A 55 -18.17 12.86 -23.86
N ILE A 56 -17.26 13.28 -22.98
CA ILE A 56 -17.28 12.89 -21.56
C ILE A 56 -18.11 13.91 -20.78
N HIS A 57 -19.24 13.45 -20.24
CA HIS A 57 -20.11 14.24 -19.37
C HIS A 57 -20.18 13.60 -17.99
N HIS A 58 -19.91 14.36 -16.93
CA HIS A 58 -20.04 13.92 -15.54
C HIS A 58 -21.47 14.12 -15.00
N VAL A 59 -22.46 13.66 -15.78
CA VAL A 59 -23.89 13.73 -15.44
C VAL A 59 -24.46 12.31 -15.52
N PHE A 60 -25.08 11.86 -14.43
CA PHE A 60 -25.55 10.48 -14.27
C PHE A 60 -27.01 10.48 -13.85
N THR A 61 -27.81 9.57 -14.43
CA THR A 61 -29.26 9.43 -14.16
C THR A 61 -29.55 8.77 -12.81
N HIS A 62 -28.68 7.87 -12.37
CA HIS A 62 -28.78 7.18 -11.08
C HIS A 62 -27.57 7.53 -10.23
N LYS A 63 -27.83 8.10 -9.05
CA LYS A 63 -26.80 8.50 -8.09
C LYS A 63 -27.17 7.97 -6.71
N VAL A 64 -26.17 7.74 -5.88
CA VAL A 64 -26.39 7.59 -4.43
C VAL A 64 -26.99 8.88 -3.87
N GLU A 65 -27.83 8.77 -2.83
CA GLU A 65 -28.54 9.92 -2.26
C GLU A 65 -27.59 11.02 -1.74
N SER A 66 -26.46 10.60 -1.16
CA SER A 66 -25.43 11.50 -0.66
C SER A 66 -24.03 11.00 -1.02
N GLU A 67 -23.15 11.95 -1.31
CA GLU A 67 -21.71 11.71 -1.52
C GLU A 67 -20.94 12.05 -0.25
N GLY A 68 -19.87 11.30 0.03
CA GLY A 68 -19.05 11.53 1.21
C GLY A 68 -18.24 12.83 1.12
N LYS A 69 -18.25 13.61 2.20
CA LYS A 69 -17.50 14.87 2.33
C LYS A 69 -16.57 14.83 3.56
N PRO A 70 -15.37 15.43 3.48
CA PRO A 70 -14.72 15.98 2.29
C PRO A 70 -14.23 14.88 1.32
N VAL A 71 -13.79 15.28 0.12
CA VAL A 71 -13.06 14.39 -0.79
C VAL A 71 -11.73 13.98 -0.12
N THR A 72 -11.48 12.68 -0.07
CA THR A 72 -10.29 12.11 0.59
C THR A 72 -9.08 12.09 -0.34
N ASN A 73 -7.85 12.17 0.21
CA ASN A 73 -6.63 12.08 -0.57
C ASN A 73 -5.59 11.18 0.12
N GLN A 74 -5.22 10.06 -0.53
CA GLN A 74 -4.23 9.11 0.00
C GLN A 74 -2.77 9.57 -0.17
N LYS A 75 -2.52 10.61 -0.97
CA LYS A 75 -1.19 11.15 -1.31
C LYS A 75 -0.25 10.05 -1.83
N ASN A 76 1.01 10.07 -1.43
CA ASN A 76 2.06 9.18 -1.92
C ASN A 76 2.08 7.87 -1.11
N SER A 77 0.95 7.17 -1.10
CA SER A 77 0.78 5.87 -0.45
C SER A 77 -0.09 4.94 -1.31
N GLY A 78 0.05 3.63 -1.13
CA GLY A 78 -0.74 2.63 -1.87
C GLY A 78 -2.05 2.22 -1.19
N ARG A 79 -2.71 3.14 -0.47
CA ARG A 79 -3.84 2.85 0.43
C ARG A 79 -5.22 2.94 -0.23
N CYS A 80 -5.31 2.92 -1.56
CA CYS A 80 -6.57 3.11 -2.30
C CYS A 80 -7.70 2.19 -1.83
N TRP A 81 -7.37 0.93 -1.52
CA TRP A 81 -8.32 -0.07 -1.00
C TRP A 81 -8.91 0.33 0.37
N ILE A 82 -8.12 0.87 1.29
CA ILE A 82 -8.60 1.39 2.59
C ILE A 82 -9.49 2.62 2.36
N PHE A 83 -9.03 3.56 1.53
CA PHE A 83 -9.77 4.79 1.23
C PHE A 83 -11.11 4.49 0.56
N ALA A 84 -11.16 3.61 -0.43
CA ALA A 84 -12.37 3.22 -1.14
C ALA A 84 -13.38 2.54 -0.21
N THR A 85 -12.93 1.62 0.64
CA THR A 85 -13.79 0.96 1.64
C THR A 85 -14.38 1.96 2.63
N LEU A 86 -13.54 2.83 3.20
CA LEU A 86 -14.01 3.83 4.17
C LEU A 86 -14.90 4.90 3.53
N ASN A 87 -14.66 5.25 2.27
CA ASN A 87 -15.54 6.14 1.50
C ASN A 87 -16.93 5.54 1.27
N THR A 88 -17.03 4.22 1.15
CA THR A 88 -18.31 3.53 1.01
C THR A 88 -19.06 3.51 2.35
N ILE A 89 -18.39 3.12 3.43
CA ILE A 89 -19.01 2.94 4.76
C ILE A 89 -19.42 4.30 5.36
N ARG A 90 -18.63 5.36 5.16
CA ARG A 90 -18.90 6.67 5.79
C ARG A 90 -20.20 7.32 5.32
N ILE A 91 -20.68 7.03 4.10
CA ILE A 91 -21.93 7.62 3.57
C ILE A 91 -23.11 7.26 4.48
N HIS A 92 -23.21 5.98 4.85
CA HIS A 92 -24.27 5.50 5.74
C HIS A 92 -24.11 6.08 7.16
N PHE A 93 -22.87 6.11 7.66
CA PHE A 93 -22.56 6.67 8.99
C PHE A 93 -22.93 8.16 9.08
N MET A 94 -22.54 8.96 8.07
CA MET A 94 -22.88 10.39 7.99
C MET A 94 -24.39 10.62 7.96
N LYS A 95 -25.13 9.82 7.17
CA LYS A 95 -26.59 9.92 7.11
C LYS A 95 -27.25 9.57 8.45
N HIS A 96 -26.80 8.49 9.08
CA HIS A 96 -27.34 8.03 10.35
C HIS A 96 -27.14 9.05 11.48
N HIS A 97 -25.98 9.72 11.48
CA HIS A 97 -25.59 10.67 12.53
C HIS A 97 -25.79 12.14 12.14
N ASN A 98 -26.47 12.41 11.03
CA ASN A 98 -26.71 13.76 10.51
C ASN A 98 -25.44 14.65 10.44
N LEU A 99 -24.36 14.10 9.89
CA LEU A 99 -23.07 14.77 9.77
C LEU A 99 -22.85 15.33 8.37
N ASP A 100 -22.48 16.61 8.28
CA ASP A 100 -22.12 17.26 7.01
C ASP A 100 -20.78 16.78 6.45
N GLU A 101 -19.78 16.58 7.34
CA GLU A 101 -18.43 16.16 6.99
C GLU A 101 -17.90 15.11 7.97
N PHE A 102 -17.38 14.01 7.44
CA PHE A 102 -16.79 12.96 8.26
C PHE A 102 -15.77 12.12 7.47
N GLU A 103 -14.73 11.70 8.18
CA GLU A 103 -13.78 10.70 7.71
C GLU A 103 -13.48 9.71 8.83
N PHE A 104 -13.48 8.42 8.50
CA PHE A 104 -12.76 7.42 9.28
C PHE A 104 -11.25 7.57 9.05
N SER A 105 -10.46 7.26 10.07
CA SER A 105 -9.01 7.26 10.02
C SER A 105 -8.51 6.15 9.11
N GLN A 106 -8.00 6.53 7.95
CA GLN A 106 -7.33 5.61 7.04
C GLN A 106 -5.96 5.18 7.59
N SER A 107 -5.27 6.08 8.29
CA SER A 107 -4.00 5.81 8.99
C SER A 107 -4.16 4.78 10.12
N PHE A 108 -5.30 4.72 10.80
CA PHE A 108 -5.57 3.70 11.84
C PHE A 108 -5.59 2.28 11.25
N LEU A 109 -6.34 2.06 10.16
CA LEU A 109 -6.35 0.76 9.50
C LEU A 109 -5.01 0.45 8.84
N PHE A 110 -4.32 1.46 8.30
CA PHE A 110 -2.99 1.29 7.72
C PHE A 110 -1.93 0.88 8.75
N TYR A 111 -1.99 1.42 9.96
CA TYR A 111 -1.12 1.05 11.08
C TYR A 111 -1.26 -0.44 11.40
N TRP A 112 -2.49 -0.90 11.61
CA TRP A 112 -2.77 -2.30 11.91
C TRP A 112 -2.47 -3.23 10.74
N ASP A 113 -2.77 -2.82 9.50
CA ASP A 113 -2.37 -3.56 8.30
C ASP A 113 -0.87 -3.80 8.30
N LYS A 114 -0.05 -2.78 8.57
CA LYS A 114 1.40 -2.91 8.49
C LYS A 114 1.94 -3.91 9.52
N ILE A 115 1.42 -3.87 10.75
CA ILE A 115 1.80 -4.81 11.81
C ILE A 115 1.36 -6.24 11.46
N GLU A 116 0.09 -6.44 11.10
CA GLU A 116 -0.44 -7.77 10.79
C GLU A 116 0.22 -8.39 9.56
N ARG A 117 0.50 -7.57 8.54
CA ARG A 117 1.19 -8.01 7.32
C ARG A 117 2.62 -8.44 7.59
N CYS A 118 3.34 -7.73 8.45
CA CYS A 118 4.68 -8.14 8.86
C CYS A 118 4.63 -9.48 9.62
N ASN A 119 3.68 -9.64 10.54
CA ASN A 119 3.46 -10.90 11.25
C ASN A 119 3.12 -12.05 10.29
N TYR A 120 2.20 -11.82 9.35
CA TYR A 120 1.83 -12.78 8.31
C TYR A 120 3.04 -13.19 7.46
N PHE A 121 3.88 -12.23 7.05
CA PHE A 121 5.11 -12.51 6.31
C PHE A 121 6.08 -13.40 7.11
N LEU A 122 6.35 -13.08 8.38
CA LEU A 122 7.28 -13.89 9.20
C LEU A 122 6.77 -15.32 9.39
N ASN A 123 5.46 -15.51 9.59
CA ASN A 123 4.86 -16.85 9.67
C ASN A 123 4.99 -17.62 8.34
N ASN A 124 4.82 -16.96 7.18
CA ASN A 124 5.05 -17.60 5.88
C ASN A 124 6.53 -17.97 5.66
N ILE A 125 7.48 -17.18 6.17
CA ILE A 125 8.89 -17.55 6.09
C ILE A 125 9.17 -18.80 6.92
N VAL A 126 8.61 -18.90 8.13
CA VAL A 126 8.74 -20.11 8.96
C VAL A 126 8.08 -21.31 8.27
N ASP A 127 6.87 -21.16 7.72
CA ASP A 127 6.17 -22.23 7.00
C ASP A 127 6.98 -22.73 5.79
N THR A 128 7.42 -21.82 4.92
CA THR A 128 8.23 -22.19 3.75
C THR A 128 9.58 -22.79 4.13
N ALA A 129 10.17 -22.38 5.26
CA ALA A 129 11.38 -23.01 5.79
C ALA A 129 11.12 -24.46 6.24
N ASN A 130 10.04 -24.70 6.99
CA ASN A 130 9.64 -26.04 7.46
C ASN A 130 9.32 -26.99 6.30
N ARG A 131 8.76 -26.47 5.20
CA ARG A 131 8.50 -27.24 3.97
C ARG A 131 9.75 -27.51 3.12
N GLY A 132 10.92 -26.98 3.51
CA GLY A 132 12.16 -27.14 2.76
C GLY A 132 12.22 -26.33 1.45
N GLU A 133 11.45 -25.25 1.32
CA GLU A 133 11.50 -24.39 0.13
C GLU A 133 12.84 -23.66 0.06
N GLU A 134 13.50 -23.68 -1.09
CA GLU A 134 14.77 -23.00 -1.31
C GLU A 134 14.61 -21.48 -1.37
N VAL A 135 15.66 -20.76 -0.97
CA VAL A 135 15.61 -19.28 -0.85
C VAL A 135 15.48 -18.59 -2.21
N ASP A 136 16.12 -19.16 -3.24
CA ASP A 136 16.06 -18.73 -4.64
C ASP A 136 14.92 -19.42 -5.41
N GLY A 137 14.12 -20.24 -4.73
CA GLY A 137 12.88 -20.79 -5.25
C GLY A 137 11.88 -19.67 -5.56
N ARG A 138 10.98 -19.94 -6.52
CA ARG A 138 10.00 -18.95 -7.02
C ARG A 138 9.17 -18.32 -5.90
N LEU A 139 8.69 -19.13 -4.95
CA LEU A 139 7.81 -18.68 -3.87
C LEU A 139 8.54 -17.78 -2.87
N VAL A 140 9.70 -18.22 -2.36
CA VAL A 140 10.46 -17.44 -1.37
C VAL A 140 10.99 -16.15 -1.99
N SER A 141 11.46 -16.21 -3.24
CA SER A 141 11.86 -15.02 -4.01
C SER A 141 10.71 -14.02 -4.16
N TYR A 142 9.49 -14.50 -4.42
CA TYR A 142 8.30 -13.65 -4.49
C TYR A 142 7.99 -13.00 -3.13
N LEU A 143 7.96 -13.77 -2.05
CA LEU A 143 7.72 -13.26 -0.69
C LEU A 143 8.73 -12.16 -0.31
N LEU A 144 9.99 -12.31 -0.70
CA LEU A 144 11.06 -11.35 -0.41
C LEU A 144 11.05 -10.11 -1.31
N THR A 145 10.25 -10.10 -2.38
CA THR A 145 10.20 -8.98 -3.35
C THR A 145 9.61 -7.72 -2.71
N ASP A 146 8.38 -7.81 -2.18
CA ASP A 146 7.74 -6.69 -1.50
C ASP A 146 6.86 -7.13 -0.30
N PRO A 147 7.49 -7.47 0.84
CA PRO A 147 6.76 -7.98 2.01
C PRO A 147 5.91 -6.93 2.73
N THR A 148 6.07 -5.64 2.40
CA THR A 148 5.36 -4.53 3.07
C THR A 148 4.64 -3.62 2.09
N CYS A 149 4.17 -4.14 0.96
CA CYS A 149 3.36 -3.36 0.04
C CYS A 149 2.16 -2.73 0.78
N ASP A 150 1.76 -1.52 0.38
CA ASP A 150 0.60 -0.85 0.98
C ASP A 150 -0.72 -1.39 0.46
N GLY A 151 -0.71 -2.03 -0.72
CA GLY A 151 -1.89 -2.55 -1.37
C GLY A 151 -2.49 -3.74 -0.61
N GLY A 152 -3.81 -3.84 -0.68
CA GLY A 152 -4.58 -4.92 -0.09
C GLY A 152 -5.84 -5.20 -0.88
N GLN A 153 -6.66 -6.09 -0.33
CA GLN A 153 -7.91 -6.57 -0.93
C GLN A 153 -9.05 -6.44 0.08
N TRP A 154 -10.28 -6.62 -0.39
CA TRP A 154 -11.50 -6.49 0.42
C TRP A 154 -11.45 -7.32 1.71
N ASP A 155 -11.12 -8.61 1.63
CA ASP A 155 -11.12 -9.48 2.82
C ASP A 155 -10.08 -9.04 3.86
N MET A 156 -8.98 -8.44 3.42
CA MET A 156 -7.95 -7.91 4.32
C MET A 156 -8.49 -6.75 5.16
N VAL A 157 -9.28 -5.85 4.55
CA VAL A 157 -9.83 -4.70 5.29
C VAL A 157 -10.97 -5.15 6.19
N VAL A 158 -11.75 -6.14 5.77
CA VAL A 158 -12.74 -6.80 6.63
C VAL A 158 -12.07 -7.43 7.86
N ASN A 159 -10.95 -8.13 7.70
CA ASN A 159 -10.19 -8.69 8.82
C ASN A 159 -9.73 -7.59 9.81
N LEU A 160 -9.24 -6.47 9.29
CA LEU A 160 -8.81 -5.34 10.13
C LEU A 160 -9.99 -4.69 10.86
N ILE A 161 -11.10 -4.44 10.17
CA ILE A 161 -12.30 -3.84 10.77
C ILE A 161 -12.90 -4.76 11.83
N ASN A 162 -13.02 -6.06 11.55
CA ASN A 162 -13.57 -7.01 12.52
C ASN A 162 -12.70 -7.16 13.77
N LYS A 163 -11.37 -7.00 13.62
CA LYS A 163 -10.42 -7.16 14.73
C LYS A 163 -10.18 -5.88 15.53
N TYR A 164 -10.09 -4.74 14.85
CA TYR A 164 -9.66 -3.46 15.44
C TYR A 164 -10.73 -2.37 15.40
N GLY A 165 -11.83 -2.60 14.69
CA GLY A 165 -12.90 -1.62 14.52
C GLY A 165 -12.55 -0.48 13.58
N LEU A 166 -13.23 0.63 13.76
CA LEU A 166 -13.07 1.87 13.01
C LEU A 166 -12.80 3.02 13.98
N MET A 167 -12.11 4.05 13.49
CA MET A 167 -11.71 5.21 14.29
C MET A 167 -12.05 6.50 13.52
N PRO A 168 -12.62 7.55 14.14
CA PRO A 168 -12.74 8.84 13.49
C PRO A 168 -11.35 9.43 13.16
N LYS A 169 -11.19 10.04 11.99
CA LYS A 169 -9.90 10.64 11.55
C LYS A 169 -9.35 11.69 12.52
N LYS A 170 -10.22 12.41 13.22
CA LYS A 170 -9.83 13.39 14.25
C LYS A 170 -9.14 12.76 15.45
N CYS A 171 -9.44 11.49 15.76
CA CYS A 171 -8.86 10.76 16.89
C CYS A 171 -7.55 10.04 16.52
N PHE A 172 -7.34 9.75 15.23
CA PHE A 172 -6.10 9.18 14.73
C PHE A 172 -5.77 9.83 13.37
N PRO A 173 -5.06 10.98 13.38
CA PRO A 173 -4.79 11.75 12.17
C PRO A 173 -3.77 11.06 11.25
N GLU A 174 -3.60 11.63 10.07
CA GLU A 174 -2.52 11.23 9.16
C GLU A 174 -1.16 11.65 9.72
N SER A 175 -0.15 10.78 9.59
CA SER A 175 1.25 11.14 9.84
C SER A 175 1.97 11.37 8.51
N PHE A 176 3.18 11.95 8.57
CA PHE A 176 4.03 12.09 7.39
C PHE A 176 4.21 10.76 6.64
N SER A 177 4.46 9.66 7.36
CA SER A 177 4.68 8.35 6.75
C SER A 177 3.41 7.69 6.24
N ALA A 178 2.25 8.05 6.77
CA ALA A 178 0.98 7.60 6.21
C ALA A 178 0.76 8.24 4.82
N GLU A 179 1.14 9.51 4.65
CA GLU A 179 1.01 10.25 3.39
C GLU A 179 2.17 10.04 2.41
N ALA A 180 3.32 9.52 2.88
CA ALA A 180 4.53 9.25 2.10
C ALA A 180 5.25 7.97 2.61
N SER A 181 4.63 6.82 2.38
CA SER A 181 5.00 5.53 3.02
C SER A 181 6.31 4.91 2.54
N GLY A 182 6.90 5.42 1.45
CA GLY A 182 8.07 4.83 0.81
C GLY A 182 9.26 4.59 1.75
N LYS A 183 9.56 5.55 2.65
CA LYS A 183 10.70 5.44 3.59
C LYS A 183 10.43 4.40 4.69
N MET A 184 9.25 4.44 5.31
CA MET A 184 8.84 3.44 6.31
C MET A 184 8.89 2.03 5.71
N ASN A 185 8.30 1.86 4.52
CA ASN A 185 8.33 0.60 3.80
C ASN A 185 9.76 0.14 3.48
N ALA A 186 10.67 1.02 3.10
CA ALA A 186 12.07 0.65 2.87
C ALA A 186 12.75 0.09 4.14
N VAL A 187 12.54 0.74 5.29
CA VAL A 187 13.07 0.28 6.59
C VAL A 187 12.48 -1.08 6.96
N LEU A 188 11.16 -1.23 6.89
CA LEU A 188 10.50 -2.48 7.22
C LEU A 188 10.90 -3.62 6.26
N LYS A 189 10.98 -3.38 4.95
CA LYS A 189 11.47 -4.37 3.97
C LYS A 189 12.88 -4.85 4.32
N SER A 190 13.77 -3.96 4.72
CA SER A 190 15.14 -4.31 5.14
C SER A 190 15.11 -5.23 6.36
N LYS A 191 14.37 -4.84 7.42
CA LYS A 191 14.23 -5.64 8.65
C LYS A 191 13.57 -6.99 8.40
N LEU A 192 12.51 -7.05 7.59
CA LEU A 192 11.85 -8.31 7.26
C LEU A 192 12.75 -9.28 6.49
N ARG A 193 13.58 -8.78 5.56
CA ARG A 193 14.57 -9.62 4.86
C ARG A 193 15.66 -10.13 5.80
N GLN A 194 16.14 -9.30 6.72
CA GLN A 194 17.04 -9.73 7.79
C GLN A 194 16.40 -10.84 8.63
N TYR A 195 15.17 -10.63 9.10
CA TYR A 195 14.46 -11.60 9.92
C TYR A 195 14.12 -12.87 9.17
N ALA A 196 13.83 -12.79 7.87
CA ALA A 196 13.60 -13.96 7.05
C ALA A 196 14.85 -14.87 7.01
N LYS A 197 16.05 -14.29 6.89
CA LYS A 197 17.30 -15.04 7.00
C LYS A 197 17.43 -15.68 8.39
N GLU A 198 17.27 -14.89 9.46
CA GLU A 198 17.41 -15.38 10.84
C GLU A 198 16.45 -16.54 11.15
N LEU A 199 15.18 -16.44 10.74
CA LEU A 199 14.17 -17.47 10.97
C LEU A 199 14.47 -18.74 10.17
N ARG A 200 14.91 -18.61 8.91
CA ARG A 200 15.28 -19.76 8.08
C ARG A 200 16.50 -20.48 8.62
N ASP A 201 17.52 -19.75 9.08
CA ASP A 201 18.69 -20.34 9.72
C ASP A 201 18.30 -21.08 11.01
N LEU A 202 17.40 -20.49 11.81
CA LEU A 202 16.89 -21.08 13.04
C LEU A 202 16.14 -22.40 12.77
N VAL A 203 15.27 -22.44 11.76
CA VAL A 203 14.55 -23.66 11.34
C VAL A 203 15.52 -24.72 10.81
N LYS A 204 16.50 -24.34 9.97
CA LYS A 204 17.54 -25.27 9.48
C LYS A 204 18.39 -25.83 10.61
N GLY A 205 18.60 -25.05 11.68
CA GLY A 205 19.29 -25.47 12.90
C GLY A 205 18.49 -26.43 13.79
N SER A 206 17.33 -26.91 13.36
CA SER A 206 16.44 -27.79 14.13
C SER A 206 15.96 -27.19 15.45
N ALA A 207 15.78 -25.87 15.50
CA ALA A 207 15.18 -25.21 16.66
C ALA A 207 13.75 -25.69 16.91
N THR A 208 13.36 -25.72 18.17
CA THR A 208 12.00 -26.09 18.59
C THR A 208 10.98 -25.02 18.18
N ASP A 209 9.72 -25.43 18.01
CA ASP A 209 8.61 -24.49 17.75
C ASP A 209 8.53 -23.37 18.79
N LYS A 210 8.91 -23.65 20.03
CA LYS A 210 8.93 -22.66 21.11
C LYS A 210 9.97 -21.58 20.86
N GLU A 211 11.18 -21.95 20.45
CA GLU A 211 12.26 -21.02 20.14
C GLU A 211 11.92 -20.17 18.90
N VAL A 212 11.34 -20.77 17.87
CA VAL A 212 10.89 -20.05 16.68
C VAL A 212 9.80 -19.04 17.04
N LYS A 213 8.79 -19.43 17.84
CA LYS A 213 7.74 -18.52 18.32
C LYS A 213 8.31 -17.37 19.14
N GLN A 214 9.25 -17.63 20.05
CA GLN A 214 9.91 -16.58 20.84
C GLN A 214 10.67 -15.59 19.94
N LYS A 215 11.37 -16.10 18.91
CA LYS A 215 12.11 -15.27 17.96
C LYS A 215 11.16 -14.38 17.13
N VAL A 216 10.05 -14.93 16.63
CA VAL A 216 9.03 -14.16 15.90
C VAL A 216 8.44 -13.07 16.80
N GLN A 217 8.12 -13.36 18.06
CA GLN A 217 7.60 -12.36 19.00
C GLN A 217 8.60 -11.23 19.27
N GLN A 218 9.89 -11.55 19.42
CA GLN A 218 10.96 -10.55 19.56
C GLN A 218 11.04 -9.64 18.31
N GLN A 219 11.03 -10.24 17.12
CA GLN A 219 11.10 -9.51 15.86
C GLN A 219 9.85 -8.64 15.65
N MET A 220 8.67 -9.15 16.01
CA MET A 220 7.41 -8.39 15.95
C MET A 220 7.40 -7.20 16.92
N LYS A 221 8.02 -7.31 18.10
CA LYS A 221 8.20 -6.18 19.02
C LYS A 221 9.04 -5.06 18.37
N GLU A 222 10.12 -5.42 17.67
CA GLU A 222 10.93 -4.44 16.94
C GLU A 222 10.15 -3.80 15.79
N ILE A 223 9.40 -4.59 15.01
CA ILE A 223 8.53 -4.09 13.94
C ILE A 223 7.48 -3.13 14.49
N TYR A 224 6.85 -3.48 15.61
CA TYR A 224 5.87 -2.64 16.28
C TYR A 224 6.48 -1.28 16.59
N ASN A 225 7.66 -1.25 17.23
CA ASN A 225 8.37 0.00 17.53
C ASN A 225 8.68 0.81 16.28
N VAL A 226 9.13 0.16 15.20
CA VAL A 226 9.40 0.85 13.93
C VAL A 226 8.13 1.50 13.38
N VAL A 227 7.02 0.77 13.30
CA VAL A 227 5.73 1.32 12.83
C VAL A 227 5.27 2.47 13.74
N ASP A 228 5.43 2.32 15.05
CA ASP A 228 5.05 3.33 16.05
C ASP A 228 5.86 4.63 15.91
N TYR A 229 7.16 4.56 15.58
CA TYR A 229 7.94 5.77 15.28
C TYR A 229 7.42 6.56 14.08
N PHE A 230 6.69 5.91 13.16
CA PHE A 230 6.17 6.50 11.94
C PHE A 230 4.67 6.84 12.00
N ALA A 231 3.94 6.23 12.92
CA ALA A 231 2.57 6.59 13.25
C ALA A 231 2.64 7.61 14.40
N GLN A 232 2.35 8.89 14.13
CA GLN A 232 2.40 9.97 15.13
C GLN A 232 1.33 9.80 16.21
N PHE A 233 1.44 8.77 17.06
CA PHE A 233 0.48 8.50 18.10
C PHE A 233 1.19 8.17 19.42
N SER A 234 0.91 8.95 20.44
CA SER A 234 1.12 8.52 21.81
C SER A 234 0.00 7.55 22.15
N LEU A 235 0.29 6.23 22.13
CA LEU A 235 -0.62 5.15 22.52
C LEU A 235 -1.31 5.35 23.88
N TYR A 236 -0.79 6.28 24.68
CA TYR A 236 -1.33 6.71 25.97
C TYR A 236 -2.79 7.18 25.87
N GLU A 237 -3.20 7.92 24.83
CA GLU A 237 -4.59 8.39 24.72
C GLU A 237 -5.56 7.28 24.28
N PHE A 238 -5.14 6.35 23.41
CA PHE A 238 -5.98 5.25 22.94
C PHE A 238 -6.26 4.22 24.04
N PHE A 239 -5.23 3.79 24.78
CA PHE A 239 -5.46 2.86 25.88
C PHE A 239 -6.24 3.52 27.02
N HIS A 240 -6.08 4.81 27.28
CA HIS A 240 -6.90 5.49 28.29
C HIS A 240 -8.36 5.69 27.84
N PHE A 241 -8.59 5.91 26.55
CA PHE A 241 -9.92 5.91 25.93
C PHE A 241 -10.61 4.54 26.03
N MET A 242 -9.87 3.44 25.81
CA MET A 242 -10.39 2.07 25.87
C MET A 242 -10.49 1.51 27.31
N SER A 243 -9.61 1.94 28.23
CA SER A 243 -9.59 1.50 29.64
C SER A 243 -10.38 2.42 30.58
N GLY A 244 -10.91 3.54 30.06
CA GLY A 244 -11.83 4.39 30.80
C GLY A 244 -13.10 3.64 31.15
N SER A 245 -13.34 3.48 32.46
CA SER A 245 -14.66 3.16 33.02
C SER A 245 -15.79 3.87 32.24
N PRO A 246 -16.99 3.28 32.07
CA PRO A 246 -18.12 3.85 31.31
C PRO A 246 -18.54 5.28 31.71
N ASN A 247 -17.96 5.83 32.79
CA ASN A 247 -18.25 7.15 33.33
C ASN A 247 -17.15 8.21 33.12
N SER A 248 -16.11 7.96 32.32
CA SER A 248 -15.14 9.02 31.98
C SER A 248 -15.71 9.97 30.92
N SER A 249 -15.76 11.25 31.25
CA SER A 249 -16.32 12.34 30.45
C SER A 249 -15.75 12.46 29.04
N ALA A 250 -14.55 11.93 28.74
CA ALA A 250 -13.99 11.91 27.39
C ALA A 250 -14.67 10.90 26.45
N VAL A 251 -15.14 9.77 26.97
CA VAL A 251 -15.92 8.77 26.21
C VAL A 251 -17.34 9.29 25.96
N ASN A 252 -17.89 10.03 26.93
CA ASN A 252 -19.21 10.68 26.79
C ASN A 252 -19.20 11.90 25.87
N ILE A 253 -18.10 12.63 25.69
CA ILE A 253 -18.07 13.78 24.77
C ILE A 253 -18.06 13.34 23.30
N LEU A 254 -17.47 12.18 22.97
CA LEU A 254 -17.55 11.62 21.61
C LEU A 254 -18.82 10.80 21.35
N LEU A 255 -19.41 10.16 22.36
CA LEU A 255 -20.70 9.48 22.22
C LEU A 255 -21.91 10.43 22.27
N ASN A 256 -21.89 11.53 23.03
CA ASN A 256 -23.03 12.47 23.14
C ASN A 256 -23.09 13.54 22.02
N HIS A 257 -22.13 13.55 21.10
CA HIS A 257 -22.22 14.35 19.87
C HIS A 257 -22.32 13.48 18.61
N ILE A 258 -22.35 12.16 18.77
CA ILE A 258 -22.54 11.18 17.70
C ILE A 258 -23.78 10.30 17.97
N MET A 259 -24.45 10.37 19.12
CA MET A 259 -25.84 9.87 19.27
C MET A 259 -26.83 11.03 19.22
#